data_AF-A0A349QAT6-F1
#
_entry.id   AF-A0A349QAT6-F1
#
_cell.length_a   1.000
_cell.length_b   1.000
_cell.length_c   1.000
_cell.angle_alpha   90.00
_cell.angle_beta   90.00
_cell.angle_gamma   90.00
#
_symmetry.space_group_name_H-M   'P 1'
#
loop_
_entity.id
_entity.type
_entity.pdbx_description
1 polymer ?
#
loop_
_entity_poly.entity_id
_entity_poly.type
_entity_poly.pdbx_seq_one_letter_code
_entity_poly.pdbx_strand_id
1 'polypeptide(L)'
;MAKNYNERRWMVPSKRATGYASERQAKVHQRGADEGKQLTDYELGLRSGYLLCQSDHTGIYKYKEAIKAGKSKTEARRISRMKGKKSA
;
A
#
# COMPACT_ATOMS: atom_id res chain seq x y z
N MET A 1 7.94 -18.00 -9.32
CA MET A 1 8.49 -17.37 -8.11
C MET A 1 7.49 -17.48 -6.96
N ALA A 2 7.85 -18.08 -5.84
CA ALA A 2 6.97 -18.19 -4.67
C ALA A 2 6.62 -16.80 -4.11
N LYS A 3 5.36 -16.58 -3.73
CA LYS A 3 4.92 -15.32 -3.12
C LYS A 3 5.52 -15.23 -1.70
N ASN A 4 6.43 -14.28 -1.46
CA ASN A 4 6.91 -13.99 -0.11
C ASN A 4 5.82 -13.25 0.68
N TYR A 5 5.11 -13.97 1.55
CA TYR A 5 4.02 -13.41 2.37
C TYR A 5 4.51 -12.50 3.51
N ASN A 6 5.80 -12.58 3.86
CA ASN A 6 6.44 -11.76 4.89
C ASN A 6 6.81 -10.34 4.41
N GLU A 7 6.68 -10.08 3.11
CA GLU A 7 6.89 -8.75 2.53
C GLU A 7 5.57 -8.01 2.31
N ARG A 8 5.51 -6.76 2.76
CA ARG A 8 4.44 -5.81 2.44
C ARG A 8 4.64 -5.32 1.02
N ARG A 9 3.58 -5.42 0.24
CA ARG A 9 3.47 -4.80 -1.09
C ARG A 9 2.84 -3.42 -0.94
N TRP A 10 3.57 -2.53 -0.29
CA TRP A 10 3.19 -1.13 -0.19
C TRP A 10 3.92 -0.32 -1.27
N MET A 11 3.21 0.60 -1.90
CA MET A 11 3.79 1.59 -2.83
C MET A 11 3.77 2.95 -2.15
N VAL A 12 4.55 3.91 -2.66
CA VAL A 12 4.51 5.29 -2.15
C VAL A 12 3.05 5.76 -2.15
N PRO A 13 2.46 6.07 -0.97
CA PRO A 13 1.03 6.22 -0.78
C PRO A 13 0.38 7.23 -1.73
N SER A 14 1.12 8.25 -2.16
CA SER A 14 0.60 9.37 -2.95
C SER A 14 -0.08 8.95 -4.25
N LYS A 15 0.36 7.84 -4.88
CA LYS A 15 -0.20 7.41 -6.17
C LYS A 15 -1.37 6.42 -6.00
N ARG A 16 -1.37 5.62 -4.95
CA ARG A 16 -2.34 4.52 -4.78
C ARG A 16 -3.57 4.95 -3.99
N ALA A 17 -3.37 5.66 -2.87
CA ALA A 17 -4.46 6.16 -2.03
C ALA A 17 -5.32 7.18 -2.79
N THR A 18 -4.69 8.09 -3.52
CA THR A 18 -5.38 9.06 -4.39
C THR A 18 -6.26 8.35 -5.41
N GLY A 19 -5.74 7.32 -6.10
CA GLY A 19 -6.55 6.62 -7.08
C GLY A 19 -7.70 5.83 -6.46
N TYR A 20 -7.56 5.26 -5.26
CA TYR A 20 -8.70 4.62 -4.59
C TYR A 20 -9.77 5.65 -4.16
N ALA A 21 -9.35 6.84 -3.75
CA ALA A 21 -10.28 7.93 -3.47
C ALA A 21 -11.01 8.39 -4.76
N SER A 22 -10.28 8.53 -5.87
CA SER A 22 -10.85 8.85 -7.18
C SER A 22 -11.83 7.77 -7.68
N GLU A 23 -11.48 6.50 -7.56
CA GLU A 23 -12.34 5.36 -7.92
C GLU A 23 -13.61 5.35 -7.07
N ARG A 24 -13.51 5.64 -5.77
CA ARG A 24 -14.68 5.72 -4.87
C ARG A 24 -15.60 6.89 -5.22
N GLN A 25 -15.04 8.04 -5.58
CA GLN A 25 -15.83 9.19 -6.04
C GLN A 25 -16.53 8.88 -7.37
N ALA A 26 -15.83 8.22 -8.30
CA ALA A 26 -16.38 7.83 -9.59
C ALA A 26 -17.30 6.60 -9.54
N LYS A 27 -17.27 5.83 -8.44
CA LYS A 27 -17.97 4.54 -8.26
C LYS A 27 -17.63 3.49 -9.33
N VAL A 28 -16.46 3.61 -9.95
CA VAL A 28 -16.01 2.79 -11.08
C VAL A 28 -14.52 2.48 -10.91
N HIS A 29 -14.10 1.26 -11.26
CA HIS A 29 -12.69 0.90 -11.33
C HIS A 29 -12.02 1.67 -12.47
N GLN A 30 -10.91 2.36 -12.18
CA GLN A 30 -10.17 3.13 -13.17
C GLN A 30 -8.92 2.40 -13.66
N ARG A 31 -8.62 1.23 -13.08
CA ARG A 31 -7.36 0.51 -13.29
C ARG A 31 -7.55 -0.99 -13.14
N GLY A 32 -6.77 -1.76 -13.90
CA GLY A 32 -6.67 -3.22 -13.75
C GLY A 32 -7.67 -3.99 -14.61
N ALA A 33 -7.88 -5.26 -14.29
CA ALA A 33 -8.70 -6.15 -15.12
C ALA A 33 -10.20 -5.79 -15.15
N ASP A 34 -10.65 -4.98 -14.18
CA ASP A 34 -12.05 -4.58 -14.02
C ASP A 34 -12.28 -3.12 -14.40
N GLU A 35 -11.34 -2.48 -15.10
CA GLU A 35 -11.46 -1.09 -15.55
C GLU A 35 -12.78 -0.84 -16.30
N GLY A 36 -13.48 0.22 -15.93
CA GLY A 36 -14.80 0.58 -16.46
C GLY A 36 -15.98 -0.12 -15.79
N LYS A 37 -15.75 -1.12 -14.93
CA LYS A 37 -16.83 -1.76 -14.15
C LYS A 37 -17.17 -0.94 -12.91
N GLN A 38 -18.44 -0.98 -12.54
CA GLN A 38 -18.94 -0.31 -11.35
C GLN A 38 -18.42 -1.01 -10.09
N LEU A 39 -18.01 -0.21 -9.10
CA LEU A 39 -17.58 -0.74 -7.80
C LEU A 39 -18.76 -1.41 -7.11
N THR A 40 -18.53 -2.61 -6.58
CA THR A 40 -19.52 -3.31 -5.76
C THR A 40 -19.72 -2.61 -4.41
N ASP A 41 -20.85 -2.84 -3.74
CA ASP A 41 -21.11 -2.28 -2.40
C ASP A 41 -20.02 -2.65 -1.38
N TYR A 42 -19.44 -3.83 -1.52
CA TYR A 42 -18.31 -4.27 -0.70
C TYR A 42 -17.04 -3.43 -0.94
N GLU A 43 -16.78 -3.05 -2.18
CA GLU A 43 -15.64 -2.23 -2.58
C GLU A 43 -15.86 -0.74 -2.29
N LEU A 44 -17.10 -0.27 -2.29
CA LEU A 44 -17.49 1.07 -1.83
C LEU A 44 -17.42 1.21 -0.30
N GLY A 45 -17.60 0.11 0.43
CA GLY A 45 -17.59 0.02 1.89
C GLY A 45 -16.23 -0.36 2.50
N LEU A 46 -16.07 -1.64 2.82
CA LEU A 46 -15.00 -2.17 3.69
C LEU A 46 -13.63 -2.28 3.00
N ARG A 47 -13.61 -2.47 1.67
CA ARG A 47 -12.39 -2.73 0.90
C ARG A 47 -11.90 -1.55 0.06
N SER A 48 -12.46 -0.35 0.25
CA SER A 48 -12.22 0.83 -0.59
C SER A 48 -10.83 1.48 -0.44
N GLY A 49 -9.80 0.73 -0.03
CA GLY A 49 -8.44 1.25 0.16
C GLY A 49 -8.09 1.62 1.60
N TYR A 50 -9.01 1.57 2.57
CA TYR A 50 -8.71 1.89 3.98
C TYR A 50 -7.70 0.92 4.62
N LEU A 51 -7.94 -0.39 4.54
CA LEU A 51 -6.98 -1.41 5.04
C LEU A 51 -5.64 -1.37 4.28
N LEU A 52 -5.67 -1.06 2.98
CA LEU A 52 -4.46 -0.89 2.18
C LEU A 52 -3.68 0.36 2.61
N CYS A 53 -4.38 1.47 2.89
CA CYS A 53 -3.81 2.72 3.38
C CYS A 53 -3.08 2.53 4.71
N GLN A 54 -3.62 1.73 5.65
CA GLN A 54 -2.92 1.43 6.91
C GLN A 54 -1.56 0.74 6.70
N SER A 55 -1.51 -0.21 5.76
CA SER A 55 -0.27 -0.90 5.41
C SER A 55 0.74 0.03 4.71
N ASP A 56 0.25 0.93 3.86
CA ASP A 56 1.04 1.94 3.16
C ASP A 56 1.59 3.00 4.13
N HIS A 57 0.77 3.47 5.09
CA HIS A 57 1.17 4.39 6.17
C HIS A 57 2.27 3.79 7.05
N THR A 58 2.15 2.52 7.41
CA THR A 58 3.17 1.85 8.21
C THR A 58 4.49 1.70 7.42
N GLY A 59 4.39 1.40 6.12
CA GLY A 59 5.55 1.31 5.23
C GLY A 59 6.30 2.63 5.10
N ILE A 60 5.58 3.73 4.82
CA ILE A 60 6.20 5.06 4.68
C ILE A 60 6.81 5.55 6.00
N TYR A 61 6.17 5.27 7.14
CA TYR A 61 6.72 5.60 8.45
C TYR A 61 8.10 4.94 8.64
N LYS A 62 8.18 3.61 8.46
CA LYS A 62 9.44 2.85 8.57
C LYS A 62 10.51 3.34 7.57
N TYR A 63 10.08 3.71 6.36
CA TYR A 63 10.99 4.26 5.36
C TYR A 63 11.60 5.59 5.83
N LYS A 64 10.77 6.53 6.30
CA LYS A 64 11.22 7.84 6.79
C LYS A 64 12.15 7.70 7.99
N GLU A 65 11.82 6.83 8.95
CA GLU A 65 12.66 6.56 10.11
C GLU A 65 14.02 5.96 9.72
N ALA A 66 14.05 5.03 8.76
CA ALA A 66 15.31 4.47 8.25
C ALA A 66 16.19 5.51 7.54
N ILE A 67 15.58 6.41 6.77
CA ILE A 67 16.30 7.53 6.13
C ILE A 67 16.85 8.49 7.19
N LYS A 68 16.06 8.85 8.21
CA LYS A 68 16.53 9.67 9.34
C LYS A 68 17.69 9.02 10.09
N ALA A 69 17.70 7.70 10.22
CA ALA A 69 18.79 6.93 10.82
C ALA A 69 20.04 6.81 9.92
N GLY A 70 20.11 7.54 8.79
CA GLY A 70 21.28 7.56 7.91
C GLY A 70 21.38 6.39 6.92
N LYS A 71 20.35 5.55 6.81
CA LYS A 71 20.38 4.39 5.89
C LYS A 71 20.20 4.81 4.44
N SER A 72 20.77 4.02 3.54
CA SER A 72 20.59 4.20 2.10
C SER A 72 19.13 4.03 1.67
N LYS A 73 18.74 4.66 0.56
CA LYS A 73 17.37 4.57 0.00
C LYS A 73 16.95 3.13 -0.30
N THR A 74 17.88 2.27 -0.71
CA THR A 74 17.65 0.85 -0.99
C THR A 74 17.39 0.07 0.30
N GLU A 75 18.17 0.33 1.35
CA GLU A 75 18.00 -0.32 2.65
C GLU A 75 16.72 0.14 3.36
N ALA A 76 16.42 1.44 3.34
CA ALA A 76 15.17 1.98 3.86
C ALA A 76 13.95 1.35 3.15
N ARG A 77 14.02 1.17 1.83
CA ARG A 77 12.99 0.47 1.06
C ARG A 77 12.84 -0.98 1.50
N ARG A 78 13.93 -1.70 1.76
CA ARG A 78 13.85 -3.09 2.27
C ARG A 78 13.20 -3.14 3.65
N ILE A 79 13.61 -2.28 4.58
CA ILE A 79 13.10 -2.23 5.97
C ILE A 79 11.60 -1.93 6.00
N SER A 80 11.17 -0.98 5.18
CA SER A 80 9.77 -0.58 5.11
C SER A 80 8.83 -1.71 4.67
N ARG A 81 9.33 -2.65 3.85
CA ARG A 81 8.56 -3.78 3.33
C ARG A 81 8.51 -4.95 4.30
N MET A 82 9.34 -5.01 5.34
CA MET A 82 9.30 -6.12 6.28
C MET A 82 8.07 -6.07 7.19
N LYS A 83 7.34 -7.19 7.28
CA LYS A 83 6.30 -7.43 8.30
C LYS A 83 6.94 -7.97 9.59
N GLY A 84 6.43 -7.54 10.74
CA GLY A 84 6.94 -7.94 12.06
C GLY A 84 8.27 -7.28 12.45
N LYS A 85 8.71 -7.55 13.69
CA LYS A 85 10.13 -7.43 14.07
C LYS A 85 10.83 -8.69 13.55
N LYS A 86 12.10 -8.59 13.12
CA LYS A 86 12.92 -9.79 13.03
C LYS A 86 12.95 -10.39 14.43
N SER A 87 12.53 -11.63 14.58
CA SER A 87 12.83 -12.42 15.78
C SER A 87 14.35 -12.34 15.98
N ALA A 88 14.76 -11.97 17.19
CA ALA A 88 16.15 -12.00 17.60
C ALA A 88 16.66 -13.45 17.56
#